data_AF-A0AA38I4G1-F1
#
_entry.id   AF-A0AA38I4G1-F1
#
_cell.length_a   1.000
_cell.length_b   1.000
_cell.length_c   1.000
_cell.angle_alpha   90.00
_cell.angle_beta   90.00
_cell.angle_gamma   90.00
#
_symmetry.space_group_name_H-M   'P 1'
#
loop_
_entity.id
_entity.type
_entity.pdbx_description
1 polymer ?
#
loop_
_entity_poly.entity_id
_entity_poly.type
_entity_poly.pdbx_seq_one_letter_code
_entity_poly.pdbx_strand_id
1 'polypeptide(L)'
;MGNSRSIKICNETDDDIIHVDLKSASTVIIRNNSTEPTIDPHSTREFIVNPYKCMPSFHMIPWNFVQSALRLVGLRRKWCRVLVIFRNSGTDHFVIIQTRPTLTVEFTTKSHDVKVTRRKHKNGYKITLRPSTLPQTQDQRAEQLCQEGTQAMTQRRFTEAQEKFEEALRTATDENTKQVIQSSIERLELAMETKAEEIQAEGIRFLVDDLYDEALGRFKESLKLTKKSHIIKAINDSIKETQKLKISDEKALRLLQEGEKLMVHQKYDEATEKCLEAGIAATKSETRDRITATRKKLEHNM
;
A
#
# COMPACT_ATOMS: atom_id res chain seq x y z
N MET A 1 -36.41 -20.82 -10.53
CA MET A 1 -35.44 -21.72 -11.19
C MET A 1 -35.14 -21.14 -12.56
N GLY A 2 -33.96 -20.53 -12.75
CA GLY A 2 -33.61 -19.81 -13.98
C GLY A 2 -32.93 -20.73 -14.99
N ASN A 3 -33.47 -20.79 -16.20
CA ASN A 3 -32.90 -21.55 -17.32
C ASN A 3 -31.52 -20.98 -17.71
N SER A 4 -30.45 -21.64 -17.28
CA SER A 4 -29.10 -21.43 -17.82
C SER A 4 -29.04 -22.00 -19.23
N ARG A 5 -28.77 -21.16 -20.24
CA ARG A 5 -28.44 -21.61 -21.60
C ARG A 5 -26.93 -21.54 -21.77
N SER A 6 -26.29 -22.70 -21.93
CA SER A 6 -24.87 -22.81 -22.23
C SER A 6 -24.62 -22.60 -23.72
N ILE A 7 -23.75 -21.65 -24.09
CA ILE A 7 -23.17 -21.57 -25.44
C ILE A 7 -21.83 -22.29 -25.38
N LYS A 8 -21.69 -23.39 -26.13
CA LYS A 8 -20.39 -24.04 -26.33
C LYS A 8 -19.50 -23.12 -27.18
N ILE A 9 -18.42 -22.63 -26.58
CA ILE A 9 -17.29 -22.02 -27.30
C ILE A 9 -16.25 -23.13 -27.39
N CYS A 10 -16.03 -23.68 -28.58
CA CYS A 10 -15.04 -24.71 -28.80
C CYS A 10 -13.70 -24.03 -29.12
N ASN A 11 -12.65 -24.38 -28.36
CA ASN A 11 -11.27 -24.15 -28.78
C ASN A 11 -10.95 -25.20 -29.86
N GLU A 12 -10.15 -24.86 -30.88
CA GLU A 12 -9.80 -25.85 -31.92
C GLU A 12 -8.76 -26.87 -31.44
N THR A 13 -8.20 -26.72 -30.23
CA THR A 13 -7.14 -27.62 -29.72
C THR A 13 -7.37 -28.22 -28.33
N ASP A 14 -8.33 -27.77 -27.51
CA ASP A 14 -8.67 -28.41 -26.23
C ASP A 14 -10.08 -28.01 -25.75
N ASP A 15 -10.87 -28.96 -25.25
CA ASP A 15 -12.26 -28.76 -24.79
C ASP A 15 -12.37 -27.96 -23.46
N ASP A 16 -11.80 -26.76 -23.41
CA ASP A 16 -12.04 -25.78 -22.34
C ASP A 16 -13.47 -25.24 -22.47
N ILE A 17 -14.39 -25.77 -21.65
CA ILE A 17 -15.78 -25.30 -21.60
C ILE A 17 -15.85 -23.96 -20.86
N ILE A 18 -15.96 -22.87 -21.61
CA ILE A 18 -16.24 -21.55 -21.05
C ILE A 18 -17.72 -21.44 -20.71
N HIS A 19 -18.02 -21.30 -19.43
CA HIS A 19 -19.38 -21.02 -18.96
C HIS A 19 -19.75 -19.56 -19.21
N VAL A 20 -20.65 -19.34 -20.18
CA VAL A 20 -21.22 -18.02 -20.48
C VAL A 20 -22.48 -17.80 -19.63
N ASP A 21 -22.40 -16.87 -18.68
CA ASP A 21 -23.55 -16.48 -17.83
C ASP A 21 -24.38 -15.39 -18.55
N LEU A 22 -25.47 -15.81 -19.19
CA LEU A 22 -26.40 -14.91 -19.89
C LEU A 22 -27.37 -14.24 -18.90
N LYS A 23 -26.86 -13.31 -18.09
CA LYS A 23 -27.74 -12.39 -17.34
C LYS A 23 -28.09 -11.21 -18.24
N SER A 24 -29.19 -11.35 -18.97
CA SER A 24 -29.86 -10.36 -19.84
C SER A 24 -29.36 -10.21 -21.30
N ALA A 25 -30.27 -9.73 -22.15
CA ALA A 25 -30.47 -10.06 -23.55
C ALA A 25 -29.43 -9.56 -24.59
N SER A 26 -28.18 -9.26 -24.21
CA SER A 26 -27.20 -8.78 -25.19
C SER A 26 -25.73 -8.89 -24.76
N THR A 27 -25.44 -9.57 -23.65
CA THR A 27 -24.09 -9.60 -23.07
C THR A 27 -23.55 -11.02 -23.10
N VAL A 28 -22.46 -11.25 -23.84
CA VAL A 28 -21.67 -12.47 -23.74
C VAL A 28 -20.55 -12.20 -22.74
N ILE A 29 -20.68 -12.77 -21.54
CA ILE A 29 -19.65 -12.72 -20.51
C ILE A 29 -18.84 -14.01 -20.61
N ILE A 30 -17.59 -13.91 -21.05
CA ILE A 30 -16.64 -15.02 -20.99
C ILE A 30 -16.02 -14.99 -19.59
N ARG A 31 -16.42 -15.92 -18.72
CA ARG A 31 -15.78 -16.12 -17.42
C ARG A 31 -14.84 -17.31 -17.54
N ASN A 32 -13.57 -17.11 -17.16
CA ASN A 32 -12.69 -18.24 -16.89
C ASN A 32 -12.98 -18.71 -15.46
N ASN A 33 -13.53 -19.91 -15.31
CA ASN A 33 -13.94 -20.48 -14.02
C ASN A 33 -12.99 -21.60 -13.55
N SER A 34 -11.78 -21.73 -14.09
CA SER A 34 -10.85 -22.77 -13.61
C SER A 34 -10.29 -22.41 -12.23
N THR A 35 -10.44 -23.34 -11.30
CA THR A 35 -9.87 -23.30 -9.94
C THR A 35 -8.45 -23.85 -9.86
N GLU A 36 -7.78 -24.08 -10.99
CA GLU A 36 -6.39 -24.53 -11.05
C GLU A 36 -5.51 -23.59 -11.90
N PRO A 37 -4.21 -23.46 -11.54
CA PRO A 37 -3.37 -22.33 -11.93
C PRO A 37 -2.69 -22.56 -13.28
N THR A 38 -2.05 -21.49 -13.77
CA THR A 38 -1.16 -21.43 -14.94
C THR A 38 -1.83 -21.50 -16.31
N ILE A 39 -2.47 -20.39 -16.70
CA ILE A 39 -2.60 -20.03 -18.10
C ILE A 39 -1.19 -19.70 -18.61
N ASP A 40 -0.68 -20.44 -19.60
CA ASP A 40 0.60 -20.12 -20.26
C ASP A 40 0.47 -18.74 -20.95
N PRO A 41 1.21 -17.71 -20.50
CA PRO A 41 1.16 -16.37 -21.06
C PRO A 41 1.64 -16.31 -22.51
N HIS A 42 2.28 -17.37 -23.02
CA HIS A 42 2.79 -17.47 -24.40
C HIS A 42 1.82 -18.14 -25.38
N SER A 43 0.66 -18.62 -24.92
CA SER A 43 -0.31 -19.31 -25.77
C SER A 43 -1.27 -18.33 -26.46
N THR A 44 -1.37 -18.41 -27.79
CA THR A 44 -2.39 -17.68 -28.56
C THR A 44 -3.71 -18.45 -28.44
N ARG A 45 -4.79 -17.78 -27.99
CA ARG A 45 -6.13 -18.39 -27.92
C ARG A 45 -7.08 -17.77 -28.94
N GLU A 46 -7.90 -18.62 -29.54
CA GLU A 46 -8.91 -18.23 -30.52
C GLU A 46 -10.31 -18.51 -29.99
N PHE A 47 -11.19 -17.50 -30.04
CA PHE A 47 -12.59 -17.65 -29.68
C PHE A 47 -13.49 -17.36 -30.87
N ILE A 48 -14.47 -18.25 -31.08
CA ILE A 48 -15.46 -18.13 -32.14
C ILE A 48 -16.81 -17.74 -31.52
N VAL A 49 -17.30 -16.56 -31.87
CA VAL A 49 -18.61 -16.07 -31.42
C VAL A 49 -19.58 -16.00 -32.61
N ASN A 50 -20.69 -16.75 -32.53
CA ASN A 50 -21.76 -16.73 -33.53
C ASN A 50 -22.94 -15.87 -33.04
N PRO A 51 -23.16 -14.67 -33.62
CA PRO A 51 -24.20 -13.75 -33.17
C PRO A 51 -25.63 -14.23 -33.44
N TYR A 52 -25.85 -15.23 -34.31
CA TYR A 52 -27.19 -15.69 -34.69
C TYR A 52 -27.75 -16.81 -33.80
N LYS A 53 -26.94 -17.40 -32.91
CA LYS A 53 -27.44 -18.27 -31.82
C LYS A 53 -27.87 -17.47 -30.57
N CYS A 54 -27.66 -16.16 -30.58
CA CYS A 54 -28.12 -15.23 -29.55
C CYS A 54 -29.43 -14.55 -29.99
N MET A 55 -30.54 -15.29 -29.99
CA MET A 55 -31.88 -14.69 -30.14
C MET A 55 -32.59 -14.61 -28.78
N PRO A 56 -33.30 -13.50 -28.49
CA PRO A 56 -33.64 -13.12 -27.13
C PRO A 56 -34.94 -13.79 -26.66
N SER A 57 -34.92 -14.33 -25.44
CA SER A 57 -36.14 -14.50 -24.65
C SER A 57 -36.29 -13.19 -23.85
N PHE A 58 -37.32 -12.41 -24.15
CA PHE A 58 -37.58 -11.10 -23.54
C PHE A 58 -37.73 -11.21 -22.03
N HIS A 59 -36.82 -10.63 -21.24
CA HIS A 59 -37.08 -10.09 -19.89
C HIS A 59 -36.25 -8.80 -19.74
N MET A 60 -36.93 -7.71 -19.36
CA MET A 60 -36.48 -6.30 -19.50
C MET A 60 -35.37 -5.90 -18.52
N ILE A 61 -34.30 -5.30 -19.04
CA ILE A 61 -33.52 -4.28 -18.30
C ILE A 61 -34.11 -2.91 -18.66
N PRO A 62 -34.21 -1.95 -17.73
CA PRO A 62 -34.70 -0.62 -18.03
C PRO A 62 -33.83 0.07 -19.09
N TRP A 63 -34.45 0.42 -20.22
CA TRP A 63 -33.86 1.03 -21.42
C TRP A 63 -33.04 2.31 -21.14
N ASN A 64 -33.26 2.94 -19.99
CA ASN A 64 -32.64 4.19 -19.57
C ASN A 64 -31.13 4.03 -19.28
N PHE A 65 -30.68 2.86 -18.81
CA PHE A 65 -29.26 2.63 -18.49
C PHE A 65 -28.40 2.50 -19.77
N VAL A 66 -28.98 1.90 -20.82
CA VAL A 66 -28.34 1.74 -22.12
C VAL A 66 -28.33 3.07 -22.90
N GLN A 67 -29.33 3.93 -22.69
CA GLN A 67 -29.36 5.27 -23.30
C GLN A 67 -28.28 6.21 -22.78
N SER A 68 -27.90 6.14 -21.50
CA SER A 68 -26.85 7.00 -20.94
C SER A 68 -25.48 6.67 -21.51
N ALA A 69 -25.16 5.38 -21.66
CA ALA A 69 -23.92 4.93 -22.31
C ALA A 69 -23.89 5.23 -23.82
N LEU A 70 -25.03 5.13 -24.52
CA LEU A 70 -25.11 5.43 -25.96
C LEU A 70 -25.12 6.94 -26.27
N ARG A 71 -25.63 7.79 -25.36
CA ARG A 71 -25.62 9.25 -25.52
C ARG A 71 -24.21 9.85 -25.41
N LEU A 72 -23.35 9.29 -24.54
CA LEU A 72 -21.94 9.69 -24.43
C LEU A 72 -21.14 9.45 -25.71
N VAL A 73 -21.59 8.54 -26.59
CA VAL A 73 -20.89 8.17 -27.84
C VAL A 73 -21.62 8.69 -29.10
N GLY A 74 -22.66 9.53 -28.95
CA GLY A 74 -23.30 10.23 -30.07
C GLY A 74 -23.99 9.34 -31.12
N LEU A 75 -24.31 8.08 -30.80
CA LEU A 75 -24.83 7.11 -31.77
C LEU A 75 -26.36 7.15 -31.87
N ARG A 76 -26.90 7.74 -32.96
CA ARG A 76 -28.33 7.64 -33.30
C ARG A 76 -28.66 6.27 -33.92
N ARG A 77 -29.75 5.67 -33.41
CA ARG A 77 -30.48 4.48 -33.88
C ARG A 77 -30.08 3.99 -35.27
N LYS A 78 -29.20 2.97 -35.34
CA LYS A 78 -29.21 1.89 -36.34
C LYS A 78 -28.09 0.87 -36.02
N TRP A 79 -28.51 -0.35 -35.71
CA TRP A 79 -27.75 -1.62 -35.73
C TRP A 79 -26.45 -1.69 -34.91
N CYS A 80 -26.55 -2.03 -33.62
CA CYS A 80 -25.44 -2.58 -32.83
C CYS A 80 -25.71 -4.06 -32.59
N ARG A 81 -24.83 -4.95 -33.05
CA ARG A 81 -24.90 -6.39 -32.75
C ARG A 81 -23.50 -6.89 -32.48
N VAL A 82 -23.12 -6.85 -31.19
CA VAL A 82 -22.09 -7.62 -30.47
C VAL A 82 -21.46 -6.70 -29.42
N LEU A 83 -21.66 -7.06 -28.14
CA LEU A 83 -20.99 -6.50 -26.98
C LEU A 83 -20.17 -7.65 -26.37
N VAL A 84 -18.85 -7.58 -26.46
CA VAL A 84 -17.95 -8.54 -25.81
C VAL A 84 -17.27 -7.83 -24.65
N ILE A 85 -17.42 -8.41 -23.46
CA ILE A 85 -16.77 -7.93 -22.24
C ILE A 85 -15.85 -9.04 -21.76
N PHE A 86 -14.54 -8.77 -21.80
CA PHE A 86 -13.56 -9.61 -21.14
C PHE A 86 -13.25 -9.00 -19.77
N ARG A 87 -13.21 -9.87 -18.77
CA ARG A 87 -12.73 -9.55 -17.44
C ARG A 87 -11.59 -10.50 -17.13
N ASN A 88 -10.37 -9.98 -17.12
CA ASN A 88 -9.29 -10.64 -16.41
C ASN A 88 -9.31 -10.14 -14.96
N SER A 89 -8.92 -10.98 -14.02
CA SER A 89 -9.18 -10.93 -12.57
C SER A 89 -8.65 -9.71 -11.77
N GLY A 90 -8.55 -8.52 -12.36
CA GLY A 90 -8.32 -7.28 -11.61
C GLY A 90 -8.04 -6.02 -12.44
N THR A 91 -7.49 -6.13 -13.65
CA THR A 91 -6.77 -4.99 -14.26
C THR A 91 -7.36 -4.43 -15.55
N ASP A 92 -8.07 -5.21 -16.37
CA ASP A 92 -8.61 -4.72 -17.63
C ASP A 92 -10.09 -5.06 -17.83
N HIS A 93 -10.84 -4.03 -18.25
CA HIS A 93 -12.18 -4.14 -18.81
C HIS A 93 -12.17 -3.51 -20.19
N PHE A 94 -12.48 -4.29 -21.22
CA PHE A 94 -12.74 -3.70 -22.53
C PHE A 94 -14.09 -4.12 -23.05
N VAL A 95 -14.73 -3.16 -23.71
CA VAL A 95 -16.08 -3.22 -24.23
C VAL A 95 -15.97 -2.97 -25.73
N ILE A 96 -16.10 -4.04 -26.51
CA ILE A 96 -16.11 -3.92 -27.97
C ILE A 96 -17.54 -3.65 -28.41
N ILE A 97 -17.82 -2.41 -28.84
CA ILE A 97 -19.10 -2.01 -29.45
C ILE A 97 -18.82 -1.72 -30.92
N GLN A 98 -19.11 -2.67 -31.79
CA GLN A 98 -18.95 -2.47 -33.23
C GLN A 98 -20.30 -2.10 -33.88
N THR A 99 -20.36 -0.89 -34.44
CA THR A 99 -21.58 -0.33 -35.07
C THR A 99 -21.58 -0.40 -36.60
N ARG A 100 -20.46 -0.83 -37.21
CA ARG A 100 -20.32 -0.97 -38.68
C ARG A 100 -19.47 -2.19 -39.09
N PRO A 101 -19.71 -2.76 -40.27
CA PRO A 101 -19.05 -3.98 -40.74
C PRO A 101 -17.66 -3.65 -41.33
N THR A 102 -16.72 -3.24 -40.49
CA THR A 102 -15.29 -3.22 -40.86
C THR A 102 -14.63 -4.55 -40.49
N LEU A 103 -13.75 -5.04 -41.38
CA LEU A 103 -13.31 -6.44 -41.41
C LEU A 103 -12.40 -6.87 -40.25
N THR A 104 -11.70 -5.93 -39.62
CA THR A 104 -10.71 -6.20 -38.56
C THR A 104 -10.62 -5.01 -37.62
N VAL A 105 -10.57 -5.26 -36.31
CA VAL A 105 -10.25 -4.25 -35.29
C VAL A 105 -9.17 -4.82 -34.38
N GLU A 106 -8.12 -4.06 -34.13
CA GLU A 106 -7.05 -4.39 -33.20
C GLU A 106 -7.10 -3.39 -32.04
N PHE A 107 -7.05 -3.91 -30.81
CA PHE A 107 -6.99 -3.11 -29.59
C PHE A 107 -5.83 -3.62 -28.75
N THR A 108 -4.98 -2.71 -28.28
CA THR A 108 -3.94 -3.01 -27.31
C THR A 108 -4.46 -2.65 -25.93
N THR A 109 -4.49 -3.63 -25.02
CA THR A 109 -4.80 -3.41 -23.60
C THR A 109 -3.53 -3.56 -22.78
N LYS A 110 -3.58 -3.25 -21.48
CA LYS A 110 -2.41 -3.45 -20.60
C LYS A 110 -2.07 -4.93 -20.44
N SER A 111 -3.04 -5.81 -20.64
CA SER A 111 -2.84 -7.24 -20.50
C SER A 111 -2.66 -8.04 -21.77
N HIS A 112 -3.33 -7.68 -22.85
CA HIS A 112 -3.31 -8.45 -24.10
C HIS A 112 -3.53 -7.55 -25.31
N ASP A 113 -2.99 -7.95 -26.46
CA ASP A 113 -3.47 -7.43 -27.73
C ASP A 113 -4.65 -8.27 -28.22
N VAL A 114 -5.77 -7.60 -28.47
CA VAL A 114 -7.02 -8.22 -28.89
C VAL A 114 -7.25 -7.89 -30.35
N LYS A 115 -7.26 -8.92 -31.20
CA LYS A 115 -7.62 -8.80 -32.60
C LYS A 115 -8.98 -9.42 -32.86
N VAL A 116 -9.92 -8.64 -33.36
CA VAL A 116 -11.25 -9.11 -33.77
C VAL A 116 -11.34 -9.05 -35.28
N THR A 117 -11.64 -10.19 -35.92
CA THR A 117 -11.81 -10.28 -37.38
C THR A 117 -13.17 -10.86 -37.73
N ARG A 118 -13.82 -10.32 -38.76
CA ARG A 118 -15.07 -10.88 -39.30
C ARG A 118 -14.74 -12.04 -40.22
N ARG A 119 -15.38 -13.20 -40.02
CA ARG A 119 -15.21 -14.36 -40.92
C ARG A 119 -15.90 -14.09 -42.27
N LYS A 120 -15.20 -14.37 -43.38
CA LYS A 120 -15.69 -14.16 -44.76
C LYS A 120 -16.84 -15.09 -45.15
N HIS A 121 -16.88 -16.32 -44.62
CA HIS A 121 -17.81 -17.37 -45.05
C HIS A 121 -18.73 -17.91 -43.95
N LYS A 122 -18.65 -17.36 -42.72
CA LYS A 122 -19.50 -17.73 -41.60
C LYS A 122 -19.93 -16.46 -40.89
N ASN A 123 -21.22 -16.33 -40.58
CA ASN A 123 -21.73 -15.25 -39.74
C ASN A 123 -21.17 -15.41 -38.32
N GLY A 124 -19.99 -14.84 -38.06
CA GLY A 124 -19.30 -14.92 -36.78
C GLY A 124 -18.01 -14.11 -36.75
N TYR A 125 -17.55 -13.83 -35.55
CA TYR A 125 -16.30 -13.12 -35.29
C TYR A 125 -15.26 -14.09 -34.76
N LYS A 126 -14.01 -13.91 -35.20
CA LYS A 126 -12.83 -14.56 -34.64
C LYS A 126 -12.12 -13.54 -33.76
N ILE A 127 -12.01 -13.86 -32.48
CA ILE A 127 -11.27 -13.06 -31.49
C ILE A 127 -9.97 -13.80 -31.22
N THR A 128 -8.85 -13.16 -31.50
CA THR A 128 -7.51 -13.67 -31.21
C THR A 128 -6.93 -12.82 -30.09
N LEU A 129 -6.59 -13.47 -28.98
CA LEU A 129 -5.78 -12.87 -27.93
C LEU A 129 -4.32 -13.19 -28.25
N ARG A 130 -3.50 -12.16 -28.47
CA ARG A 130 -2.06 -12.34 -28.57
C ARG A 130 -1.46 -12.42 -27.16
N PRO A 131 -0.37 -13.18 -26.99
CA PRO A 131 0.45 -13.14 -25.78
C PRO A 131 0.78 -11.71 -25.35
N SER A 132 0.87 -11.50 -24.04
CA SER A 132 1.33 -10.22 -23.50
C SER A 132 2.76 -9.96 -23.97
N THR A 133 3.00 -8.74 -24.42
CA THR A 133 4.35 -8.23 -24.68
C THR A 133 5.14 -8.11 -23.37
N LEU A 134 6.46 -8.05 -23.46
CA LEU A 134 7.32 -7.87 -22.28
C LEU A 134 6.94 -6.58 -21.50
N PRO A 135 6.74 -5.40 -22.14
CA PRO A 135 6.28 -4.20 -21.43
C PRO A 135 4.95 -4.38 -20.71
N GLN A 136 3.95 -5.01 -21.35
CA GLN A 136 2.66 -5.32 -20.72
C GLN A 136 2.82 -6.22 -19.48
N THR A 137 3.70 -7.21 -19.56
CA THR A 137 3.98 -8.13 -18.45
C THR A 137 4.72 -7.42 -17.30
N GLN A 138 5.64 -6.49 -17.63
CA GLN A 138 6.33 -5.65 -16.67
C GLN A 138 5.37 -4.70 -15.93
N ASP A 139 4.47 -4.02 -16.65
CA ASP A 139 3.50 -3.12 -16.05
C ASP A 139 2.48 -3.86 -15.17
N GLN A 140 2.03 -5.06 -15.56
CA GLN A 140 1.21 -5.91 -14.68
C GLN A 140 1.92 -6.27 -13.39
N ARG A 141 3.20 -6.64 -13.47
CA ARG A 141 4.01 -6.95 -12.28
C ARG A 141 4.19 -5.71 -11.42
N ALA A 142 4.41 -4.55 -12.01
CA ALA A 142 4.52 -3.29 -11.29
C ALA A 142 3.21 -2.93 -10.56
N GLU A 143 2.05 -3.12 -11.19
CA GLU A 143 0.74 -2.93 -10.56
C GLU A 143 0.54 -3.89 -9.38
N GLN A 144 0.93 -5.16 -9.52
CA GLN A 144 0.86 -6.14 -8.43
C GLN A 144 1.77 -5.74 -7.25
N LEU A 145 3.03 -5.37 -7.52
CA LEU A 145 3.96 -4.88 -6.50
C LEU A 145 3.42 -3.64 -5.79
N CYS A 146 2.76 -2.74 -6.52
CA CYS A 146 2.09 -1.57 -5.95
C CYS A 146 0.93 -1.94 -5.02
N GLN A 147 0.18 -3.00 -5.34
CA GLN A 147 -0.88 -3.52 -4.46
C GLN A 147 -0.30 -4.16 -3.20
N GLU A 148 0.75 -4.97 -3.34
CA GLU A 148 1.47 -5.56 -2.20
C GLU A 148 2.06 -4.49 -1.28
N GLY A 149 2.70 -3.45 -1.85
CA GLY A 149 3.20 -2.31 -1.09
C GLY A 149 2.10 -1.55 -0.36
N THR A 150 0.94 -1.37 -1.00
CA THR A 150 -0.23 -0.74 -0.35
C THR A 150 -0.74 -1.60 0.81
N GLN A 151 -0.79 -2.91 0.65
CA GLN A 151 -1.19 -3.83 1.72
C GLN A 151 -0.18 -3.78 2.89
N ALA A 152 1.13 -3.81 2.61
CA ALA A 152 2.16 -3.69 3.63
C ALA A 152 2.03 -2.36 4.41
N MET A 153 1.75 -1.26 3.71
CA MET A 153 1.49 0.05 4.32
C MET A 153 0.28 0.02 5.25
N THR A 154 -0.85 -0.60 4.85
CA THR A 154 -2.03 -0.73 5.74
C THR A 154 -1.75 -1.55 7.00
N GLN A 155 -0.79 -2.47 6.92
CA GLN A 155 -0.34 -3.29 8.04
C GLN A 155 0.81 -2.64 8.83
N ARG A 156 1.13 -1.37 8.54
CA ARG A 156 2.22 -0.60 9.16
C ARG A 156 3.62 -1.21 8.95
N ARG A 157 3.79 -2.06 7.93
CA ARG A 157 5.07 -2.64 7.51
C ARG A 157 5.77 -1.69 6.52
N PHE A 158 6.20 -0.53 7.01
CA PHE A 158 6.67 0.58 6.16
C PHE A 158 7.92 0.25 5.33
N THR A 159 8.89 -0.47 5.89
CA THR A 159 10.12 -0.87 5.16
C THR A 159 9.80 -1.78 3.99
N GLU A 160 8.94 -2.78 4.20
CA GLU A 160 8.49 -3.69 3.15
C GLU A 160 7.66 -2.95 2.10
N ALA A 161 6.80 -2.02 2.51
CA ALA A 161 6.05 -1.18 1.59
C ALA A 161 6.98 -0.35 0.69
N GLN A 162 8.03 0.25 1.26
CA GLN A 162 9.01 1.04 0.53
C GLN A 162 9.74 0.18 -0.52
N GLU A 163 10.24 -0.99 -0.13
CA GLU A 163 10.92 -1.92 -1.04
C GLU A 163 10.01 -2.33 -2.21
N LYS A 164 8.74 -2.63 -1.93
CA LYS A 164 7.76 -3.03 -2.94
C LYS A 164 7.44 -1.90 -3.92
N PHE A 165 7.28 -0.67 -3.44
CA PHE A 165 7.05 0.47 -4.34
C PHE A 165 8.28 0.83 -5.17
N GLU A 166 9.50 0.72 -4.61
CA GLU A 166 10.74 0.95 -5.35
C GLU A 166 10.98 -0.15 -6.40
N GLU A 167 10.63 -1.41 -6.12
CA GLU A 167 10.64 -2.48 -7.13
C GLU A 167 9.57 -2.25 -8.21
N ALA A 168 8.36 -1.84 -7.81
CA ALA A 168 7.28 -1.52 -8.75
C ALA A 168 7.71 -0.41 -9.73
N LEU A 169 8.28 0.68 -9.22
CA LEU A 169 8.70 1.82 -10.03
C LEU A 169 9.81 1.46 -11.03
N ARG A 170 10.76 0.61 -10.63
CA ARG A 170 11.81 0.07 -11.50
C ARG A 170 11.28 -0.87 -12.57
N THR A 171 10.19 -1.57 -12.28
CA THR A 171 9.58 -2.54 -13.20
C THR A 171 8.67 -1.85 -14.21
N ALA A 172 7.98 -0.77 -13.83
CA ALA A 172 7.01 -0.09 -14.68
C ALA A 172 7.66 0.53 -15.93
N THR A 173 7.04 0.27 -17.08
CA THR A 173 7.41 0.85 -18.38
C THR A 173 6.45 1.95 -18.80
N ASP A 174 5.16 1.83 -18.48
CA ASP A 174 4.12 2.80 -18.81
C ASP A 174 4.13 4.00 -17.85
N GLU A 175 4.00 5.20 -18.40
CA GLU A 175 4.11 6.45 -17.65
C GLU A 175 2.93 6.65 -16.68
N ASN A 176 1.72 6.23 -17.08
CA ASN A 176 0.56 6.30 -16.20
C ASN A 176 0.72 5.33 -15.01
N THR A 177 1.29 4.15 -15.24
CA THR A 177 1.62 3.18 -14.19
C THR A 177 2.67 3.74 -13.22
N LYS A 178 3.72 4.39 -13.73
CA LYS A 178 4.71 5.10 -12.90
C LYS A 178 4.08 6.21 -12.05
N GLN A 179 3.18 7.02 -12.62
CA GLN A 179 2.49 8.09 -11.87
C GLN A 179 1.66 7.54 -10.70
N VAL A 180 0.95 6.42 -10.90
CA VAL A 180 0.18 5.76 -9.82
C VAL A 180 1.10 5.25 -8.72
N ILE A 181 2.24 4.65 -9.08
CA ILE A 181 3.24 4.17 -8.11
C ILE A 181 3.85 5.35 -7.36
N GLN A 182 4.21 6.43 -8.04
CA GLN A 182 4.76 7.64 -7.44
C GLN A 182 3.79 8.26 -6.42
N SER A 183 2.51 8.37 -6.78
CA SER A 183 1.46 8.83 -5.85
C SER A 183 1.30 7.92 -4.63
N SER A 184 1.65 6.63 -4.76
CA SER A 184 1.63 5.68 -3.65
C SER A 184 2.85 5.81 -2.75
N ILE A 185 4.02 6.10 -3.32
CA ILE A 185 5.24 6.45 -2.59
C ILE A 185 5.02 7.74 -1.76
N GLU A 186 4.45 8.78 -2.35
CA GLU A 186 4.15 10.03 -1.64
C GLU A 186 3.22 9.81 -0.44
N ARG A 187 2.21 8.94 -0.59
CA ARG A 187 1.33 8.54 0.52
C ARG A 187 2.08 7.76 1.60
N LEU A 188 3.00 6.88 1.22
CA LEU A 188 3.85 6.15 2.16
C LEU A 188 4.75 7.11 2.94
N GLU A 189 5.39 8.07 2.26
CA GLU A 189 6.24 9.08 2.89
C GLU A 189 5.46 9.88 3.94
N LEU A 190 4.26 10.35 3.59
CA LEU A 190 3.38 11.04 4.54
C LEU A 190 3.02 10.16 5.74
N ALA A 191 2.69 8.88 5.52
CA ALA A 191 2.36 7.95 6.60
C ALA A 191 3.55 7.67 7.53
N MET A 192 4.76 7.54 6.98
CA MET A 192 6.00 7.36 7.74
C MET A 192 6.32 8.62 8.56
N GLU A 193 6.07 9.80 8.01
CA GLU A 193 6.25 11.08 8.72
C GLU A 193 5.29 11.22 9.89
N THR A 194 3.99 10.98 9.69
CA THR A 194 3.01 11.00 10.78
C THR A 194 3.41 10.01 11.87
N LYS A 195 3.88 8.82 11.50
CA LYS A 195 4.37 7.84 12.48
C LYS A 195 5.63 8.32 13.20
N ALA A 196 6.55 8.98 12.50
CA ALA A 196 7.75 9.55 13.11
C ALA A 196 7.38 10.61 14.16
N GLU A 197 6.43 11.49 13.86
CA GLU A 197 5.94 12.52 14.80
C GLU A 197 5.25 11.89 16.02
N GLU A 198 4.42 10.86 15.83
CA GLU A 198 3.83 10.10 16.94
C GLU A 198 4.90 9.52 17.88
N ILE A 199 5.92 8.87 17.31
CA ILE A 199 7.01 8.27 18.10
C ILE A 199 7.85 9.36 18.79
N GLN A 200 8.06 10.51 18.13
CA GLN A 200 8.72 11.65 18.75
C GLN A 200 7.91 12.15 19.97
N ALA A 201 6.59 12.26 19.84
CA ALA A 201 5.72 12.65 20.95
C ALA A 201 5.76 11.62 22.10
N GLU A 202 5.82 10.32 21.80
CA GLU A 202 6.07 9.28 22.82
C GLU A 202 7.42 9.48 23.53
N GLY A 203 8.48 9.81 22.79
CA GLY A 203 9.80 10.13 23.36
C GLY A 203 9.76 11.33 24.31
N ILE A 204 9.00 12.38 23.97
CA ILE A 204 8.81 13.54 24.84
C ILE A 204 8.06 13.14 26.12
N ARG A 205 7.08 12.24 26.06
CA ARG A 205 6.39 11.75 27.26
C ARG A 205 7.35 11.02 28.19
N PHE A 206 8.16 10.11 27.68
CA PHE A 206 9.20 9.44 28.48
C PHE A 206 10.19 10.43 29.09
N LEU A 207 10.53 11.50 28.36
CA LEU A 207 11.41 12.55 28.88
C LEU A 207 10.78 13.29 30.08
N VAL A 208 9.48 13.61 29.99
CA VAL A 208 8.72 14.23 31.10
C VAL A 208 8.66 13.31 32.32
N ASP A 209 8.56 11.99 32.09
CA ASP A 209 8.53 10.97 33.13
C ASP A 209 9.94 10.61 33.66
N ASP A 210 10.98 11.37 33.32
CA ASP A 210 12.39 11.13 33.72
C ASP A 210 12.97 9.78 33.24
N LEU A 211 12.34 9.17 32.24
CA LEU A 211 12.72 7.90 31.60
C LEU A 211 13.64 8.16 30.38
N TYR A 212 14.87 8.59 30.67
CA TYR A 212 15.80 9.07 29.63
C TYR A 212 16.21 8.00 28.61
N ASP A 213 16.36 6.74 29.00
CA ASP A 213 16.78 5.68 28.07
C ASP A 213 15.65 5.30 27.11
N GLU A 214 14.42 5.23 27.61
CA GLU A 214 13.20 5.02 26.84
C GLU A 214 12.96 6.18 25.87
N ALA A 215 13.12 7.43 26.34
CA ALA A 215 13.03 8.63 25.51
C ALA A 215 14.03 8.60 24.35
N LEU A 216 15.30 8.31 24.64
CA LEU A 216 16.35 8.18 23.62
C LEU A 216 16.05 7.04 22.63
N GLY A 217 15.50 5.93 23.10
CA GLY A 217 15.05 4.83 22.26
C GLY A 217 14.01 5.28 21.24
N ARG A 218 12.96 5.98 21.69
CA ARG A 218 11.90 6.50 20.81
C ARG A 218 12.40 7.55 19.83
N PHE A 219 13.23 8.50 20.25
CA PHE A 219 13.80 9.47 19.32
C PHE A 219 14.63 8.82 18.21
N LYS A 220 15.44 7.80 18.53
CA LYS A 220 16.19 7.03 17.53
C LYS A 220 15.29 6.25 16.59
N GLU A 221 14.18 5.71 17.09
CA GLU A 221 13.18 5.00 16.27
C GLU A 221 12.49 5.97 15.29
N SER A 222 12.09 7.16 15.77
CA SER A 222 11.51 8.22 14.94
C SER A 222 12.43 8.66 13.80
N LEU A 223 13.74 8.80 14.06
CA LEU A 223 14.74 9.16 13.03
C LEU A 223 14.85 8.14 11.89
N LYS A 224 14.49 6.87 12.10
CA LYS A 224 14.53 5.85 11.04
C LYS A 224 13.41 6.00 10.01
N LEU A 225 12.34 6.72 10.37
CA LEU A 225 11.12 6.83 9.56
C LEU A 225 11.04 8.12 8.76
N THR A 226 11.76 9.18 9.15
CA THR A 226 11.66 10.48 8.47
C THR A 226 12.94 10.87 7.74
N LYS A 227 12.77 11.48 6.56
CA LYS A 227 13.85 12.11 5.78
C LYS A 227 13.74 13.65 5.79
N LYS A 228 12.69 14.21 6.39
CA LYS A 228 12.44 15.66 6.41
C LYS A 228 13.36 16.38 7.38
N SER A 229 14.12 17.33 6.85
CA SER A 229 15.16 18.09 7.57
C SER A 229 14.66 18.73 8.88
N HIS A 230 13.46 19.34 8.88
CA HIS A 230 12.94 20.01 10.08
C HIS A 230 12.54 19.04 11.20
N ILE A 231 11.94 17.90 10.87
CA ILE A 231 11.59 16.85 11.85
C ILE A 231 12.88 16.23 12.41
N ILE A 232 13.82 15.88 11.54
CA ILE A 232 15.14 15.36 11.93
C ILE A 232 15.85 16.32 12.88
N LYS A 233 15.82 17.62 12.60
CA LYS A 233 16.42 18.64 13.47
C LYS A 233 15.76 18.64 14.84
N ALA A 234 14.42 18.70 14.90
CA ALA A 234 13.68 18.71 16.18
C ALA A 234 13.96 17.45 17.02
N ILE A 235 14.03 16.27 16.38
CA ILE A 235 14.36 15.02 17.08
C ILE A 235 15.81 15.05 17.59
N ASN A 236 16.77 15.48 16.77
CA ASN A 236 18.18 15.57 17.19
C ASN A 236 18.39 16.56 18.35
N ASP A 237 17.68 17.69 18.34
CA ASP A 237 17.74 18.65 19.43
C ASP A 237 17.16 18.04 20.72
N SER A 238 16.08 17.26 20.61
CA SER A 238 15.49 16.51 21.74
C SER A 238 16.44 15.43 22.29
N ILE A 239 17.16 14.71 21.41
CA ILE A 239 18.20 13.73 21.80
C ILE A 239 19.31 14.40 22.59
N LYS A 240 19.83 15.53 22.10
CA LYS A 240 20.92 16.26 22.76
C LYS A 240 20.51 16.73 24.15
N GLU A 241 19.32 17.30 24.29
CA GLU A 241 18.84 17.75 25.60
C GLU A 241 18.62 16.57 26.55
N THR A 242 18.03 15.46 26.07
CA THR A 242 17.86 14.25 26.88
C THR A 242 19.19 13.68 27.38
N GLN A 243 20.22 13.65 26.52
CA GLN A 243 21.56 13.21 26.90
C GLN A 243 22.19 14.12 27.96
N LYS A 244 22.03 15.44 27.79
CA LYS A 244 22.54 16.41 28.76
C LYS A 244 21.89 16.24 30.13
N LEU A 245 20.57 16.06 30.18
CA LEU A 245 19.84 15.79 31.42
C LEU A 245 20.31 14.49 32.07
N LYS A 246 20.42 13.40 31.28
CA LYS A 246 20.93 12.11 31.76
C LYS A 246 22.32 12.23 32.40
N ILE A 247 23.26 12.91 31.74
CA ILE A 247 24.62 13.11 32.25
C ILE A 247 24.60 13.94 33.54
N SER A 248 23.74 14.97 33.61
CA SER A 248 23.60 15.80 34.80
C SER A 248 23.09 14.98 35.99
N ASP A 249 22.10 14.11 35.78
CA ASP A 249 21.57 13.25 36.83
C ASP A 249 22.57 12.18 37.28
N GLU A 250 23.32 11.59 36.34
CA GLU A 250 24.42 10.67 36.67
C GLU A 250 25.50 11.36 37.52
N LYS A 251 25.80 12.63 37.22
CA LYS A 251 26.72 13.44 38.04
C LYS A 251 26.14 13.66 39.44
N ALA A 252 24.85 13.98 39.56
CA ALA A 252 24.18 14.15 40.85
C ALA A 252 24.26 12.89 41.72
N LEU A 253 24.02 11.72 41.12
CA LEU A 253 24.11 10.43 41.82
C LEU A 253 25.53 10.12 42.30
N ARG A 254 26.57 10.43 41.52
CA ARG A 254 27.97 10.26 41.95
C ARG A 254 28.31 11.18 43.12
N LEU A 255 27.91 12.45 43.05
CA LEU A 255 28.11 13.41 44.14
C LEU A 255 27.37 12.97 45.42
N LEU A 256 26.16 12.45 45.29
CA LEU A 256 25.41 11.89 46.41
C LEU A 256 26.16 10.70 47.04
N GLN A 257 26.67 9.77 46.23
CA GLN A 257 27.46 8.63 46.71
C GLN A 257 28.76 9.07 47.42
N GLU A 258 29.43 10.10 46.91
CA GLU A 258 30.60 10.70 47.57
C GLU A 258 30.22 11.32 48.93
N GLY A 259 29.12 12.07 48.98
CA GLY A 259 28.58 12.62 50.24
C GLY A 259 28.25 11.53 51.26
N GLU A 260 27.57 10.46 50.83
CA GLU A 260 27.26 9.31 51.69
C GLU A 260 28.53 8.62 52.24
N LYS A 261 29.60 8.51 51.43
CA LYS A 261 30.90 8.00 51.92
C LYS A 261 31.55 8.92 52.94
N LEU A 262 31.47 10.23 52.77
CA LEU A 262 32.01 11.21 53.72
C LEU A 262 31.28 11.15 55.07
N MET A 263 29.96 10.92 55.06
CA MET A 263 29.17 10.70 56.29
C MET A 263 29.67 9.51 57.10
N VAL A 264 30.04 8.40 56.45
CA VAL A 264 30.60 7.22 57.14
C VAL A 264 31.91 7.56 57.87
N HIS A 265 32.67 8.51 57.34
CA HIS A 265 33.90 9.01 57.94
C HIS A 265 33.68 10.21 58.88
N GLN A 266 32.43 10.52 59.24
CA GLN A 266 32.03 11.63 60.12
C GLN A 266 32.48 13.03 59.62
N LYS A 267 32.73 13.15 58.31
CA LYS A 267 33.06 14.42 57.64
C LYS A 267 31.79 15.13 57.19
N TYR A 268 30.98 15.58 58.14
CA TYR A 268 29.62 16.07 57.86
C TYR A 268 29.55 17.39 57.07
N ASP A 269 30.51 18.29 57.27
CA ASP A 269 30.59 19.55 56.51
C ASP A 269 30.87 19.28 55.02
N GLU A 270 31.89 18.46 54.72
CA GLU A 270 32.24 18.05 53.35
C GLU A 270 31.08 17.26 52.69
N ALA A 271 30.41 16.40 53.46
CA ALA A 271 29.25 15.65 52.97
C ALA A 271 28.06 16.56 52.63
N THR A 272 27.86 17.63 53.40
CA THR A 272 26.80 18.62 53.17
C THR A 272 27.07 19.40 51.88
N GLU A 273 28.31 19.82 51.65
CA GLU A 273 28.71 20.46 50.39
C GLU A 273 28.43 19.55 49.19
N LYS A 274 28.81 18.27 49.26
CA LYS A 274 28.55 17.30 48.19
C LYS A 274 27.06 17.07 47.93
N CYS A 275 26.22 17.05 48.97
CA CYS A 275 24.78 16.95 48.81
C CYS A 275 24.16 18.21 48.17
N LEU A 276 24.70 19.40 48.44
CA LEU A 276 24.28 20.64 47.78
C LEU A 276 24.66 20.63 46.29
N GLU A 277 25.89 20.26 45.97
CA GLU A 277 26.34 20.10 44.57
C GLU A 277 25.49 19.06 43.82
N ALA A 278 25.16 17.93 44.47
CA ALA A 278 24.28 16.91 43.92
C ALA A 278 22.88 17.47 43.63
N GLY A 279 22.32 18.25 44.56
CA GLY A 279 20.99 18.86 44.41
C GLY A 279 20.91 19.83 43.23
N ILE A 280 21.98 20.59 42.96
CA ILE A 280 22.07 21.48 41.80
C ILE A 280 22.12 20.69 40.48
N ALA A 281 22.79 19.54 40.47
CA ALA A 281 22.94 18.72 39.27
C ALA A 281 21.73 17.81 38.98
N ALA A 282 20.90 17.50 39.99
CA ALA A 282 19.82 16.53 39.88
C ALA A 282 18.69 17.00 38.96
N THR A 283 18.39 16.19 37.95
CA THR A 283 17.30 16.46 36.99
C THR A 283 16.09 15.58 37.26
N LYS A 284 16.29 14.35 37.73
CA LYS A 284 15.20 13.42 38.05
C LYS A 284 14.55 13.69 39.40
N SER A 285 13.24 13.47 39.48
CA SER A 285 12.51 13.58 40.75
C SER A 285 13.05 12.60 41.80
N GLU A 286 13.25 11.33 41.46
CA GLU A 286 13.74 10.31 42.41
C GLU A 286 15.13 10.67 42.98
N THR A 287 16.03 11.17 42.13
CA THR A 287 17.37 11.60 42.55
C THR A 287 17.27 12.75 43.55
N ARG A 288 16.38 13.73 43.32
CA ARG A 288 16.13 14.84 44.26
C ARG A 288 15.55 14.35 45.59
N ASP A 289 14.64 13.38 45.56
CA ASP A 289 14.05 12.81 46.78
C ASP A 289 15.11 12.12 47.64
N ARG A 290 16.00 11.35 47.00
CA ARG A 290 17.14 10.71 47.67
C ARG A 290 18.09 11.72 48.29
N ILE A 291 18.46 12.77 47.55
CA ILE A 291 19.32 13.85 48.06
C ILE A 291 18.67 14.52 49.27
N THR A 292 17.37 14.82 49.18
CA THR A 292 16.61 15.44 50.28
C THR A 292 16.58 14.55 51.51
N ALA A 293 16.38 13.24 51.34
CA ALA A 293 16.42 12.28 52.43
C ALA A 293 17.81 12.20 53.08
N THR A 294 18.88 12.20 52.29
CA THR A 294 20.26 12.20 52.81
C THR A 294 20.59 13.49 53.54
N ARG A 295 20.15 14.65 53.03
CA ARG A 295 20.33 15.93 53.71
C ARG A 295 19.66 15.98 55.08
N LYS A 296 18.43 15.46 55.22
CA LYS A 296 17.77 15.35 56.53
C LYS A 296 18.56 14.49 57.52
N LYS A 297 19.24 13.45 57.05
CA LYS A 297 20.12 12.63 57.89
C LYS A 297 21.36 13.39 58.32
N LEU A 298 21.95 14.21 57.44
CA LEU A 298 23.08 15.08 57.78
C LEU A 298 22.71 16.06 58.88
N GLU A 299 21.57 16.75 58.73
CA GLU A 299 21.07 17.73 59.71
C GLU A 299 20.79 17.12 61.09
N HIS A 300 20.53 15.80 61.19
CA HIS A 300 20.35 15.11 62.46
C HIS A 300 21.66 14.69 63.15
N ASN A 301 22.76 14.56 62.39
CA ASN A 301 24.05 14.11 62.91
C ASN A 301 25.04 15.26 63.16
N MET A 302 24.66 16.49 62.81
CA MET A 302 25.35 17.73 63.17
C MET A 302 24.82 18.27 64.50
#